data_AF-A0A0F3M8X5-F1
#
_entry.id   AF-A0A0F3M8X5-F1
#
_cell.length_a   1.000
_cell.length_b   1.000
_cell.length_c   1.000
_cell.angle_alpha   90.00
_cell.angle_beta   90.00
_cell.angle_gamma   90.00
#
_symmetry.space_group_name_H-M   'P 1'
#
loop_
_entity.id
_entity.type
_entity.pdbx_description
1 polymer ?
#
loop_
_entity_poly.entity_id
_entity_poly.type
_entity_poly.pdbx_seq_one_letter_code
_entity_poly.pdbx_strand_id
1 'polypeptide(L)'
;MKQAMLLNANRESYDDWREKFSLSRIYPNLVSMHAIRGLFQKSFSYLVAGEMAAHMMPILQSVFFALVVSMIFIVFPMGLLTWRLQYTQKHGFC
;
A
#
# COMPACT_ATOMS: atom_id res chain seq x y z
N MET A 1 30.26 -12.73 -4.80
CA MET A 1 29.03 -12.43 -4.01
C MET A 1 28.30 -13.69 -3.55
N LYS A 2 27.89 -14.61 -4.44
CA LYS A 2 27.15 -15.84 -4.06
C LYS A 2 27.90 -16.77 -3.09
N GLN A 3 29.21 -16.96 -3.26
CA GLN A 3 29.99 -17.85 -2.38
C GLN A 3 30.09 -17.34 -0.93
N ALA A 4 30.26 -16.03 -0.72
CA ALA A 4 30.31 -15.45 0.62
C ALA A 4 28.95 -15.53 1.35
N MET A 5 27.86 -15.41 0.61
CA MET A 5 26.51 -15.60 1.13
C MET A 5 26.27 -17.06 1.56
N LEU A 6 26.71 -18.02 0.73
CA LEU A 6 26.57 -19.45 1.01
C LEU A 6 27.42 -19.90 2.21
N LEU A 7 28.62 -19.33 2.37
CA LEU A 7 29.47 -19.57 3.54
C LEU A 7 28.83 -19.03 4.84
N ASN A 8 28.23 -17.85 4.79
CA ASN A 8 27.55 -17.27 5.96
C ASN A 8 26.29 -18.06 6.33
N ALA A 9 25.53 -18.53 5.35
CA ALA A 9 24.38 -19.41 5.59
C ALA A 9 24.80 -20.75 6.23
N ASN A 10 25.94 -21.32 5.80
CA ASN A 10 26.48 -22.54 6.42
C ASN A 10 26.97 -22.30 7.86
N ARG A 11 27.55 -21.13 8.16
CA ARG A 11 27.94 -20.78 9.52
C ARG A 11 26.73 -20.63 10.44
N GLU A 12 25.69 -19.97 9.95
CA GLU A 12 24.43 -19.77 10.68
C GLU A 12 23.69 -21.09 10.91
N SER A 13 23.62 -21.97 9.92
CA SER A 13 22.99 -23.29 10.08
C SER A 13 23.73 -24.17 11.09
N TYR A 14 25.06 -24.14 11.11
CA TYR A 14 25.85 -24.86 12.10
C TYR A 14 25.58 -24.34 13.52
N ASP A 15 25.47 -23.03 13.66
CA ASP A 15 25.14 -22.39 14.93
C ASP A 15 23.70 -22.71 15.38
N ASP A 16 22.72 -22.81 14.46
CA ASP A 16 21.35 -23.26 14.76
C ASP A 16 21.31 -24.71 15.24
N TRP A 17 22.16 -25.58 14.67
CA TRP A 17 22.32 -26.95 15.15
C TRP A 17 22.88 -27.00 16.57
N ARG A 18 23.84 -26.13 16.90
CA ARG A 18 24.39 -26.05 18.26
C ARG A 18 23.36 -25.55 19.27
N GLU A 19 22.54 -24.58 18.88
CA GLU A 19 21.47 -24.05 19.72
C GLU A 19 20.43 -25.12 20.07
N LYS A 20 20.11 -26.05 19.15
CA LYS A 20 19.24 -27.21 19.43
C LYS A 20 19.79 -28.14 20.52
N PHE A 21 21.11 -28.18 20.70
CA PHE A 21 21.77 -28.92 21.77
C PHE A 21 22.11 -28.04 22.97
N SER A 22 21.50 -26.86 23.09
CA SER A 22 21.75 -25.87 24.16
C SER A 22 23.21 -25.41 24.26
N LEU A 23 23.97 -25.51 23.17
CA LEU A 23 25.36 -25.05 23.10
C LEU A 23 25.40 -23.58 22.64
N SER A 24 26.30 -22.79 23.24
CA SER A 24 26.47 -21.37 22.90
C SER A 24 26.95 -21.16 21.46
N ARG A 25 26.36 -20.17 20.77
CA ARG A 25 26.63 -19.80 19.36
C ARG A 25 28.09 -19.33 19.17
N ILE A 26 28.75 -19.78 18.09
CA ILE A 26 30.15 -19.37 17.78
C ILE A 26 30.17 -17.96 17.19
N TYR A 27 29.20 -17.64 16.33
CA TYR A 27 29.15 -16.37 15.63
C TYR A 27 27.81 -15.65 15.84
N PRO A 28 27.59 -15.04 17.02
CA PRO A 28 26.36 -14.31 17.32
C PRO A 28 26.12 -13.11 16.38
N ASN A 29 27.19 -12.53 15.83
CA ASN A 29 27.12 -11.40 14.92
C ASN A 29 26.36 -11.71 13.61
N LEU A 30 26.31 -12.97 13.16
CA LEU A 30 25.59 -13.32 11.92
C LEU A 30 24.07 -13.16 12.05
N VAL A 31 23.48 -13.47 13.21
CA VAL A 31 22.05 -13.23 13.48
C VAL A 31 21.74 -11.75 13.53
N SER A 32 22.60 -10.95 14.16
CA SER A 32 22.41 -9.50 14.20
C SER A 32 22.45 -8.89 12.80
N MET A 33 23.33 -9.36 11.91
CA MET A 33 23.36 -8.95 10.51
C MET A 33 22.10 -9.35 9.75
N HIS A 34 21.55 -10.55 10.00
CA HIS A 34 20.29 -10.98 9.39
C HIS A 34 19.11 -10.12 9.87
N ALA A 35 19.04 -9.85 11.17
CA ALA A 35 18.03 -8.98 11.78
C ALA A 35 18.12 -7.54 11.26
N ILE A 36 19.33 -6.98 11.16
CA ILE A 36 19.56 -5.63 10.62
C ILE A 36 19.16 -5.56 9.14
N ARG A 37 19.46 -6.58 8.32
CA ARG A 37 19.00 -6.65 6.93
C ARG A 37 17.47 -6.69 6.84
N GLY A 38 16.81 -7.50 7.67
CA GLY A 38 15.36 -7.57 7.72
C GLY A 38 14.70 -6.26 8.20
N LEU A 39 15.33 -5.57 9.15
CA LEU A 39 14.90 -4.24 9.61
C LEU A 39 15.07 -3.18 8.52
N PHE A 40 16.23 -3.13 7.85
CA PHE A 40 16.46 -2.22 6.73
C PHE A 40 15.51 -2.47 5.56
N GLN A 41 15.25 -3.73 5.21
CA GLN A 41 14.34 -4.09 4.13
C GLN A 41 12.89 -3.67 4.45
N LYS A 42 12.46 -3.76 5.72
CA LYS A 42 11.18 -3.20 6.18
C LYS A 42 11.16 -1.67 6.13
N SER A 43 12.22 -0.99 6.58
CA SER A 43 12.33 0.47 6.51
C SER A 43 12.32 1.00 5.08
N PHE A 44 12.97 0.30 4.14
CA PHE A 44 12.90 0.64 2.71
C PHE A 44 11.56 0.24 2.08
N SER A 45 10.90 -0.81 2.56
CA SER A 45 9.55 -1.19 2.08
C SER A 45 8.52 -0.10 2.36
N TYR A 46 8.66 0.68 3.43
CA TYR A 46 7.83 1.88 3.68
C TYR A 46 8.08 2.99 2.64
N LEU A 47 9.33 3.19 2.24
CA LEU A 47 9.72 4.20 1.27
C LEU A 47 9.25 3.83 -0.15
N VAL A 48 9.38 2.54 -0.51
CA VAL A 48 8.87 1.97 -1.76
C VAL A 48 7.34 1.94 -1.78
N ALA A 49 6.67 1.63 -0.65
CA ALA A 49 5.22 1.74 -0.54
C ALA A 49 4.73 3.19 -0.68
N GLY A 50 5.50 4.17 -0.20
CA GLY A 50 5.26 5.59 -0.40
C GLY A 50 5.39 6.02 -1.87
N GLU A 51 6.38 5.52 -2.59
CA GLU A 51 6.55 5.75 -4.03
C GLU A 51 5.38 5.17 -4.84
N MET A 52 4.91 3.97 -4.47
CA MET A 52 3.72 3.35 -5.07
C MET A 52 2.42 4.12 -4.74
N ALA A 53 2.31 4.70 -3.54
CA ALA A 53 1.18 5.55 -3.15
C ALA A 53 1.17 6.87 -3.94
N ALA A 54 2.34 7.46 -4.20
CA ALA A 54 2.47 8.65 -5.04
C ALA A 54 2.03 8.39 -6.49
N HIS A 55 2.24 7.16 -7.00
CA HIS A 55 1.76 6.76 -8.32
C HIS A 55 0.24 6.51 -8.40
N MET A 56 -0.42 6.23 -7.28
CA MET A 56 -1.89 6.07 -7.20
C MET A 56 -2.64 7.39 -6.96
N MET A 57 -1.95 8.39 -6.41
CA MET A 57 -2.48 9.74 -6.16
C MET A 57 -3.06 10.46 -7.39
N PRO A 58 -2.42 10.45 -8.59
CA PRO A 58 -2.96 11.12 -9.78
C PRO A 58 -4.23 10.44 -10.33
N ILE A 59 -4.35 9.12 -10.19
CA ILE A 59 -5.53 8.37 -10.62
C ILE A 59 -6.73 8.77 -9.77
N LEU A 60 -6.55 8.80 -8.44
CA LEU A 60 -7.61 9.16 -7.52
C LEU A 60 -8.11 10.60 -7.76
N GLN A 61 -7.20 11.55 -8.02
CA GLN A 61 -7.55 12.93 -8.34
C GLN A 61 -8.39 13.05 -9.62
N SER A 62 -8.02 12.33 -10.69
CA SER A 62 -8.78 12.35 -11.95
C SER A 62 -10.18 11.77 -11.82
N VAL A 63 -10.36 10.71 -11.03
CA VAL A 63 -11.67 10.10 -10.76
C VAL A 63 -12.57 11.03 -9.94
N PHE A 64 -12.02 11.69 -8.91
CA PHE A 64 -12.77 12.68 -8.13
C PHE A 64 -13.25 13.86 -8.98
N PHE A 65 -12.38 14.37 -9.86
CA PHE A 65 -12.75 15.45 -10.77
C PHE A 65 -13.87 15.02 -11.73
N ALA A 66 -13.77 13.83 -12.31
CA ALA A 66 -14.81 13.29 -13.19
C ALA A 66 -16.16 13.11 -12.47
N LEU A 67 -16.15 12.62 -11.23
CA LEU A 67 -17.36 12.46 -10.42
C LEU A 67 -18.03 13.81 -10.13
N VAL A 68 -17.27 14.82 -9.68
CA VAL A 68 -17.81 16.16 -9.40
C VAL A 68 -18.41 16.79 -10.65
N VAL A 69 -17.71 16.70 -11.79
CA VAL A 69 -18.21 17.20 -13.08
C VAL A 69 -19.50 16.48 -13.47
N SER A 70 -19.57 15.15 -13.35
CA SER A 70 -20.77 14.39 -13.67
C SER A 70 -21.97 14.73 -12.76
N MET A 71 -21.74 15.00 -11.47
CA MET A 71 -22.82 15.41 -10.56
C MET A 71 -23.40 16.78 -10.94
N ILE A 72 -22.56 17.72 -11.36
CA ILE A 72 -23.00 19.07 -11.74
C ILE A 72 -23.71 19.06 -13.10
N PHE A 73 -23.21 18.32 -14.08
CA PHE A 73 -23.76 18.37 -15.44
C PHE A 73 -24.86 17.34 -15.72
N ILE A 74 -25.00 16.29 -14.91
CA ILE A 74 -26.01 15.24 -15.13
C ILE A 74 -27.03 15.26 -13.99
N VAL A 75 -26.58 15.12 -12.73
CA VAL A 75 -27.50 14.97 -11.59
C VAL A 75 -28.24 16.27 -11.31
N PHE A 76 -27.56 17.41 -11.33
CA PHE A 76 -28.18 18.71 -11.06
C PHE A 76 -29.27 19.10 -12.08
N PRO A 77 -29.06 19.03 -13.41
CA PRO A 77 -30.14 19.34 -14.36
C PRO A 77 -31.27 18.31 -14.33
N MET A 78 -30.99 17.03 -14.09
CA MET A 78 -32.05 16.01 -13.94
C MET A 78 -32.88 16.26 -12.66
N GLY A 79 -32.25 16.67 -11.57
CA GLY A 79 -32.92 17.09 -10.34
C GLY A 79 -33.79 18.34 -10.54
N LEU A 80 -33.29 19.34 -11.27
CA LEU A 80 -34.07 20.53 -11.60
C LEU A 80 -35.23 20.23 -12.56
N LEU A 81 -35.04 19.35 -13.53
CA LEU A 81 -36.09 18.92 -14.47
C LEU A 81 -37.20 18.16 -13.75
N THR A 82 -36.85 17.20 -12.89
CA THR A 82 -37.82 16.46 -12.07
C THR A 82 -38.56 17.37 -11.09
N TRP A 83 -37.86 18.28 -10.42
CA TRP A 83 -38.48 19.30 -9.56
C TRP A 83 -39.45 20.20 -10.34
N ARG A 84 -39.06 20.66 -11.53
CA ARG A 84 -39.92 21.50 -12.39
C ARG A 84 -41.15 20.73 -12.87
N LEU A 85 -41.01 19.47 -13.29
CA LEU A 85 -42.13 18.63 -13.68
C LEU A 85 -43.10 18.41 -12.51
N GLN A 86 -42.57 18.17 -11.31
CA GLN A 86 -43.39 17.98 -10.11
C GLN A 86 -44.10 19.27 -9.67
N TYR A 87 -43.43 20.42 -9.79
CA TYR A 87 -44.04 21.73 -9.52
C TYR A 87 -45.16 22.06 -10.53
N THR A 88 -44.94 21.74 -11.81
CA THR A 88 -45.94 21.94 -12.88
C THR A 88 -47.16 21.02 -12.72
N GLN A 89 -46.97 19.80 -12.23
CA GLN A 89 -48.08 18.87 -11.91
C GLN A 89 -48.87 19.30 -10.66
N LYS A 90 -48.21 19.92 -9.67
CA LYS A 90 -48.87 20.37 -8.41
C LYS A 90 -49.62 21.70 -8.55
N HIS A 91 -49.17 22.58 -9.44
CA HIS A 91 -49.76 23.92 -9.67
C HIS A 91 -50.31 24.05 -11.08
N GLY A 92 -51.04 23.03 -11.54
CA GLY A 92 -51.54 22.89 -12.91
C GLY A 92 -51.92 24.21 -13.60
N PHE A 93 -51.42 24.35 -14.83
CA PHE A 93 -52.06 25.19 -15.83
C PHE A 93 -53.53 24.74 -15.95
N CYS A 94 -54.46 25.62 -15.58
CA CYS A 94 -55.68 25.75 -16.36
C CYS A 94 -55.33 26.22 -17.77
#